data_AF-B1N5V6-F1
#
_entry.id   AF-B1N5V6-F1
#
_cell.length_a   1.000
_cell.length_b   1.000
_cell.length_c   1.000
_cell.angle_alpha   90.00
_cell.angle_beta   90.00
_cell.angle_gamma   90.00
#
_symmetry.space_group_name_H-M   'P 1'
#
loop_
_entity.id
_entity.type
_entity.pdbx_description
1 polymer ?
#
loop_
_entity_poly.entity_id
_entity_poly.type
_entity_poly.pdbx_seq_one_letter_code
_entity_poly.pdbx_strand_id
1 'polypeptide(L)'
;MTEKEREEITNKIYLIEKEYQLEYNKYNTYCISTDYATPNDIARNIFTEWVKRENIENETFHVFLYANEENQKKRIIKRNRGVISEMNFYYVNQINTLYKHYLNEHFTSKENNEETLFIKKLHKDAIIPTRGTEQSVGFDLYSIDDNIIYPHDRCLISTGIAVQIPHFCYGRVAPRSSLAIKYGIDIGGGVIDEDYRGEIKVIVFNHSNTIYRCKKGDRVAQLIIEKIKQCKIEEVKEISETIRGEKGFGSTGK
;
A
#
# COMPACT_ATOMS: atom_id res chain seq x y z
N MET A 1 -24.52 29.92 3.95
CA MET A 1 -23.21 29.65 4.58
C MET A 1 -22.68 30.91 5.22
N THR A 2 -22.27 30.81 6.47
CA THR A 2 -21.55 31.83 7.21
C THR A 2 -20.08 31.90 6.76
N GLU A 3 -19.39 32.98 7.08
CA GLU A 3 -17.99 33.19 6.72
C GLU A 3 -17.05 32.18 7.38
N LYS A 4 -17.39 31.80 8.61
CA LYS A 4 -16.68 30.77 9.38
C LYS A 4 -16.80 29.38 8.75
N GLU A 5 -18.00 29.02 8.27
CA GLU A 5 -18.20 27.77 7.53
C GLU A 5 -17.43 27.75 6.21
N ARG A 6 -17.29 28.91 5.54
CA ARG A 6 -16.49 29.05 4.30
C ARG A 6 -15.01 28.82 4.52
N GLU A 7 -14.46 29.40 5.58
CA GLU A 7 -13.04 29.26 5.93
C GLU A 7 -12.70 27.81 6.32
N GLU A 8 -13.60 27.15 7.06
CA GLU A 8 -13.44 25.76 7.46
C GLU A 8 -13.45 24.79 6.25
N ILE A 9 -14.31 25.05 5.26
CA ILE A 9 -14.36 24.27 4.01
C ILE A 9 -13.09 24.51 3.18
N THR A 10 -12.66 25.76 3.04
CA THR A 10 -11.45 26.11 2.27
C THR A 10 -10.20 25.45 2.86
N ASN A 11 -10.06 25.48 4.19
CA ASN A 11 -8.95 24.83 4.88
C ASN A 11 -8.98 23.30 4.74
N LYS A 12 -10.18 22.69 4.77
CA LYS A 12 -10.32 21.24 4.54
C LYS A 12 -9.96 20.86 3.10
N ILE A 13 -10.34 21.66 2.11
CA ILE A 13 -9.96 21.41 0.70
C ILE A 13 -8.46 21.56 0.51
N TYR A 14 -7.84 22.57 1.11
CA TYR A 14 -6.38 22.75 1.07
C TYR A 14 -5.62 21.59 1.74
N LEU A 15 -6.12 21.08 2.88
CA LEU A 15 -5.57 19.89 3.53
C LEU A 15 -5.71 18.64 2.67
N ILE A 16 -6.86 18.46 2.03
CA ILE A 16 -7.11 17.38 1.06
C ILE A 16 -6.15 17.52 -0.12
N GLU A 17 -6.01 18.70 -0.74
CA GLU A 17 -5.06 18.93 -1.83
C GLU A 17 -3.61 18.62 -1.42
N LYS A 18 -3.22 18.99 -0.20
CA LYS A 18 -1.87 18.76 0.33
C LYS A 18 -1.60 17.28 0.64
N GLU A 19 -2.57 16.57 1.22
CA GLU A 19 -2.48 15.12 1.44
C GLU A 19 -2.52 14.35 0.11
N TYR A 20 -3.36 14.76 -0.84
CA TYR A 20 -3.49 14.14 -2.17
C TYR A 20 -2.28 14.39 -3.08
N GLN A 21 -1.68 15.60 -3.08
CA GLN A 21 -0.47 15.89 -3.85
C GLN A 21 0.73 15.07 -3.39
N LEU A 22 0.77 14.67 -2.11
CA LEU A 22 1.84 13.84 -1.56
C LEU A 22 1.73 12.36 -1.94
N GLU A 23 0.52 11.89 -2.29
CA GLU A 23 0.24 10.46 -2.49
C GLU A 23 0.13 10.06 -3.98
N TYR A 24 -0.09 11.00 -4.91
CA TYR A 24 -0.57 10.68 -6.27
C TYR A 24 0.15 11.37 -7.45
N ASN A 25 1.49 11.35 -7.47
CA ASN A 25 2.30 11.61 -8.68
C ASN A 25 2.10 10.58 -9.83
N LYS A 26 1.06 9.73 -9.78
CA LYS A 26 0.87 8.57 -10.68
C LYS A 26 -0.37 8.65 -11.60
N TYR A 27 -1.33 9.55 -11.37
CA TYR A 27 -2.60 9.56 -12.14
C TYR A 27 -3.14 10.95 -12.56
N ASN A 28 -2.34 12.02 -12.51
CA ASN A 28 -2.75 13.37 -12.97
C ASN A 28 -4.13 13.83 -12.45
N THR A 29 -4.38 13.60 -11.17
CA THR A 29 -5.66 13.89 -10.53
C THR A 29 -5.59 15.24 -9.82
N TYR A 30 -6.53 16.15 -10.12
CA TYR A 30 -6.56 17.49 -9.52
C TYR A 30 -7.94 17.83 -8.94
N CYS A 31 -7.94 18.38 -7.72
CA CYS A 31 -9.14 18.86 -7.04
C CYS A 31 -9.19 20.39 -7.15
N ILE A 32 -10.32 20.98 -7.53
CA ILE A 32 -10.48 22.44 -7.58
C ILE A 32 -11.72 22.82 -6.77
N SER A 33 -11.51 23.56 -5.68
CA SER A 33 -12.60 24.24 -4.96
C SER A 33 -13.17 25.37 -5.82
N THR A 34 -14.42 25.26 -6.25
CA THR A 34 -15.04 26.25 -7.17
C THR A 34 -16.04 27.20 -6.52
N ASP A 35 -15.94 27.44 -5.22
CA ASP A 35 -16.83 28.42 -4.56
C ASP A 35 -16.63 29.86 -5.07
N TYR A 36 -15.49 30.17 -5.73
CA TYR A 36 -15.21 31.52 -6.25
C TYR A 36 -14.50 31.61 -7.61
N ALA A 37 -14.23 30.49 -8.29
CA ALA A 37 -13.49 30.53 -9.55
C ALA A 37 -14.41 30.92 -10.72
N THR A 38 -14.13 32.05 -11.38
CA THR A 38 -14.79 32.37 -12.65
C THR A 38 -14.35 31.35 -13.71
N PRO A 39 -15.11 31.15 -14.81
CA PRO A 39 -14.72 30.24 -15.89
C PRO A 39 -13.32 30.53 -16.44
N ASN A 40 -12.92 31.80 -16.42
CA ASN A 40 -11.58 32.21 -16.80
C ASN A 40 -10.55 31.78 -15.75
N ASP A 41 -10.85 31.80 -14.46
CA ASP A 41 -9.90 31.36 -13.42
C ASP A 41 -9.69 29.84 -13.45
N ILE A 42 -10.75 29.07 -13.71
CA ILE A 42 -10.67 27.61 -13.86
C ILE A 42 -9.85 27.24 -15.10
N ALA A 43 -10.20 27.81 -16.26
CA ALA A 43 -9.43 27.59 -17.49
C ALA A 43 -7.99 28.09 -17.35
N ARG A 44 -7.77 29.22 -16.67
CA ARG A 44 -6.43 29.80 -16.53
C ARG A 44 -5.54 29.00 -15.58
N ASN A 45 -6.08 28.52 -14.47
CA ASN A 45 -5.32 27.69 -13.52
C ASN A 45 -5.04 26.29 -14.07
N ILE A 46 -5.97 25.71 -14.84
CA ILE A 46 -5.74 24.40 -15.48
C ILE A 46 -4.77 24.52 -16.67
N PHE A 47 -4.92 25.53 -17.55
CA PHE A 47 -4.23 25.56 -18.84
C PHE A 47 -3.04 26.53 -18.98
N THR A 48 -2.90 27.58 -18.16
CA THR A 48 -1.95 28.66 -18.51
C THR A 48 -0.58 28.55 -17.87
N GLU A 49 -0.47 28.03 -16.64
CA GLU A 49 0.80 28.05 -15.91
C GLU A 49 1.52 26.69 -15.88
N TRP A 50 0.83 25.57 -16.12
CA TRP A 50 1.41 24.24 -15.86
C TRP A 50 1.39 23.29 -17.07
N VAL A 51 0.26 23.12 -17.77
CA VAL A 51 0.20 22.30 -19.01
C VAL A 51 1.22 22.76 -20.04
N LYS A 52 1.42 24.08 -20.17
CA LYS A 52 2.44 24.69 -21.02
C LYS A 52 3.86 24.63 -20.45
N ARG A 53 4.01 24.60 -19.12
CA ARG A 53 5.30 24.58 -18.43
C ARG A 53 5.91 23.18 -18.41
N GLU A 54 5.07 22.15 -18.32
CA GLU A 54 5.46 20.74 -18.28
C GLU A 54 5.21 20.01 -19.61
N ASN A 55 4.66 20.69 -20.62
CA ASN A 55 4.47 20.20 -22.00
C ASN A 55 3.56 18.94 -22.10
N ILE A 56 2.46 18.93 -21.35
CA ILE A 56 1.58 17.77 -21.15
C ILE A 56 0.25 17.93 -21.90
N GLU A 57 0.30 18.32 -23.17
CA GLU A 57 -0.89 18.77 -23.92
C GLU A 57 -1.90 17.65 -24.26
N ASN A 58 -1.58 16.38 -23.98
CA ASN A 58 -2.35 15.21 -24.45
C ASN A 58 -2.69 14.17 -23.37
N GLU A 59 -2.59 14.50 -22.08
CA GLU A 59 -2.96 13.57 -21.01
C GLU A 59 -4.41 13.76 -20.54
N THR A 60 -5.03 12.66 -20.08
CA THR A 60 -6.38 12.68 -19.51
C THR A 60 -6.30 13.15 -18.06
N PHE A 61 -7.09 14.15 -17.69
CA PHE A 61 -7.12 14.72 -16.34
C PHE A 61 -8.44 14.43 -15.64
N HIS A 62 -8.37 14.08 -14.37
CA HIS A 62 -9.55 14.01 -13.50
C HIS A 62 -9.68 15.33 -12.73
N VAL A 63 -10.77 16.07 -12.96
CA VAL A 63 -11.04 17.36 -12.31
C VAL A 63 -12.25 17.23 -11.40
N PHE A 64 -12.03 17.38 -10.09
CA PHE A 64 -13.13 17.46 -9.12
C PHE A 64 -13.61 18.90 -8.97
N LEU A 65 -14.91 19.11 -9.13
CA LEU A 65 -15.54 20.42 -9.05
C LEU A 65 -16.58 20.44 -7.93
N TYR A 66 -16.41 21.38 -7.01
CA TYR A 66 -17.34 21.59 -5.91
C TYR A 66 -18.41 22.65 -6.29
N ALA A 67 -19.66 22.22 -6.46
CA ALA A 67 -20.78 23.11 -6.75
C ALA A 67 -21.85 23.00 -5.67
N ASN A 68 -22.19 24.11 -5.02
CA ASN A 68 -23.20 24.15 -3.97
C ASN A 68 -24.64 24.05 -4.52
N GLU A 69 -24.85 24.27 -5.83
CA GLU A 69 -26.16 24.25 -6.47
C GLU A 69 -26.13 23.65 -7.89
N GLU A 70 -27.19 22.93 -8.28
CA GLU A 70 -27.34 22.29 -9.61
C GLU A 70 -27.27 23.31 -10.78
N ASN A 71 -27.70 24.56 -10.55
CA ASN A 71 -27.59 25.65 -11.52
C ASN A 71 -26.14 26.08 -11.76
N GLN A 72 -25.30 26.05 -10.72
CA GLN A 72 -23.86 26.35 -10.81
C GLN A 72 -23.16 25.26 -11.64
N LYS A 73 -23.47 23.98 -11.38
CA LYS A 73 -22.99 22.84 -12.18
C LYS A 73 -23.31 22.98 -13.67
N LYS A 74 -24.57 23.25 -14.03
CA LYS A 74 -24.98 23.43 -15.44
C LYS A 74 -24.21 24.57 -16.12
N ARG A 75 -23.91 25.65 -15.41
CA ARG A 75 -23.11 26.78 -15.92
C ARG A 75 -21.65 26.39 -16.14
N ILE A 76 -21.05 25.63 -15.21
CA ILE A 76 -19.65 25.18 -15.32
C ILE A 76 -19.48 24.20 -16.48
N ILE A 77 -20.36 23.20 -16.61
CA ILE A 77 -20.34 22.23 -17.73
C ILE A 77 -20.47 22.95 -19.07
N LYS A 78 -21.47 23.85 -19.19
CA LYS A 78 -21.73 24.57 -20.44
C LYS A 78 -20.54 25.43 -20.88
N ARG A 79 -19.80 26.01 -19.93
CA ARG A 79 -18.70 26.94 -20.21
C ARG A 79 -17.37 26.26 -20.53
N ASN A 80 -17.16 25.00 -20.12
CA ASN A 80 -15.88 24.28 -20.29
C ASN A 80 -15.92 23.14 -21.33
N ARG A 81 -17.03 22.99 -22.04
CA ARG A 81 -17.27 21.94 -23.06
C ARG A 81 -16.21 21.81 -24.18
N GLY A 82 -15.38 22.83 -24.41
CA GLY A 82 -14.40 22.86 -25.50
C GLY A 82 -12.94 22.70 -25.06
N VAL A 83 -12.67 22.54 -23.76
CA VAL A 83 -11.31 22.54 -23.20
C VAL A 83 -10.91 21.14 -22.72
N ILE A 84 -11.87 20.26 -22.44
CA ILE A 84 -11.63 18.96 -21.79
C ILE A 84 -12.45 17.91 -22.55
N SER A 85 -11.78 16.90 -23.11
CA SER A 85 -12.38 15.88 -23.97
C SER A 85 -13.26 14.89 -23.20
N GLU A 86 -12.92 14.58 -21.94
CA GLU A 86 -13.69 13.68 -21.07
C GLU A 86 -13.65 14.19 -19.62
N MET A 87 -14.82 14.35 -18.98
CA MET A 87 -14.94 14.68 -17.55
C MET A 87 -15.85 13.67 -16.86
N ASN A 88 -15.31 12.98 -15.85
CA ASN A 88 -16.12 12.30 -14.84
C ASN A 88 -16.49 13.32 -13.75
N PHE A 89 -17.76 13.72 -13.69
CA PHE A 89 -18.25 14.66 -12.67
C PHE A 89 -18.80 13.90 -11.46
N TYR A 90 -18.23 14.11 -10.28
CA TYR A 90 -18.80 13.65 -9.02
C TYR A 90 -19.50 14.81 -8.32
N TYR A 91 -20.83 14.72 -8.21
CA TYR A 91 -21.66 15.72 -7.52
C TYR A 91 -21.91 15.30 -6.09
N VAL A 92 -21.65 16.16 -5.11
CA VAL A 92 -21.86 15.80 -3.72
C VAL A 92 -22.37 16.97 -2.89
N ASN A 93 -23.55 16.75 -2.28
CA ASN A 93 -24.24 17.71 -1.41
C ASN A 93 -23.64 17.84 0.02
N GLN A 94 -22.66 17.01 0.38
CA GLN A 94 -22.00 17.01 1.69
C GLN A 94 -20.58 16.48 1.55
N ILE A 95 -19.57 17.19 2.06
CA ILE A 95 -18.14 16.82 1.95
C ILE A 95 -17.84 15.37 2.41
N ASN A 96 -18.52 14.88 3.46
CA ASN A 96 -18.36 13.50 3.94
C ASN A 96 -18.90 12.42 2.99
N THR A 97 -19.81 12.80 2.10
CA THR A 97 -20.37 11.89 1.09
C THR A 97 -19.46 11.81 -0.14
N LEU A 98 -18.54 12.77 -0.34
CA LEU A 98 -17.57 12.81 -1.45
C LEU A 98 -16.48 11.77 -1.22
N TYR A 99 -16.00 11.72 0.02
CA TYR A 99 -15.13 10.67 0.51
C TYR A 99 -15.78 9.28 0.37
N LYS A 100 -17.01 9.09 0.87
CA LYS A 100 -17.66 7.77 0.85
C LYS A 100 -18.13 7.31 -0.53
N HIS A 101 -18.67 8.19 -1.36
CA HIS A 101 -19.19 7.82 -2.67
C HIS A 101 -18.08 7.64 -3.69
N TYR A 102 -16.99 8.42 -3.66
CA TYR A 102 -15.82 8.15 -4.50
C TYR A 102 -15.03 6.93 -4.01
N LEU A 103 -14.84 6.75 -2.69
CA LEU A 103 -14.31 5.48 -2.17
C LEU A 103 -15.23 4.30 -2.56
N ASN A 104 -16.55 4.43 -2.51
CA ASN A 104 -17.42 3.33 -2.93
C ASN A 104 -17.47 3.19 -4.47
N GLU A 105 -17.53 4.22 -5.29
CA GLU A 105 -17.62 4.03 -6.75
C GLU A 105 -16.26 3.71 -7.40
N HIS A 106 -15.12 4.13 -6.79
CA HIS A 106 -13.76 3.91 -7.31
C HIS A 106 -12.86 2.99 -6.47
N PHE A 107 -13.20 2.69 -5.22
CA PHE A 107 -12.62 1.56 -4.47
C PHE A 107 -13.59 0.40 -4.32
N THR A 108 -14.86 0.57 -4.73
CA THR A 108 -15.81 -0.54 -4.97
C THR A 108 -16.11 -0.70 -6.48
N SER A 109 -15.25 -0.15 -7.34
CA SER A 109 -14.99 -0.82 -8.60
C SER A 109 -14.24 -2.11 -8.27
N LYS A 110 -14.93 -3.24 -8.44
CA LYS A 110 -14.35 -4.55 -8.69
C LYS A 110 -13.42 -4.47 -9.91
N GLU A 111 -12.27 -3.83 -9.77
CA GLU A 111 -11.09 -4.36 -10.43
C GLU A 111 -10.55 -5.38 -9.44
N ASN A 112 -10.51 -6.63 -9.88
CA ASN A 112 -9.57 -7.60 -9.34
C ASN A 112 -8.15 -7.08 -9.61
N ASN A 113 -7.73 -6.00 -8.94
CA ASN A 113 -6.32 -5.65 -8.83
C ASN A 113 -5.73 -6.66 -7.86
N GLU A 114 -5.58 -7.90 -8.32
CA GLU A 114 -4.71 -8.87 -7.70
C GLU A 114 -3.32 -8.25 -7.67
N GLU A 115 -2.93 -7.72 -6.51
CA GLU A 115 -1.57 -7.24 -6.26
C GLU A 115 -0.61 -8.38 -6.61
N THR A 116 0.11 -8.23 -7.72
CA THR A 116 0.92 -9.31 -8.29
C THR A 116 2.28 -9.33 -7.61
N LEU A 117 2.62 -10.47 -7.00
CA LEU A 117 3.99 -10.75 -6.55
C LEU A 117 4.82 -11.24 -7.73
N PHE A 118 5.76 -10.43 -8.20
CA PHE A 118 6.67 -10.84 -9.27
C PHE A 118 7.83 -11.64 -8.70
N ILE A 119 8.16 -12.77 -9.34
CA ILE A 119 9.21 -13.69 -8.90
C ILE A 119 10.19 -13.92 -10.05
N LYS A 120 11.49 -13.87 -9.73
CA LYS A 120 12.58 -14.23 -10.63
C LYS A 120 13.35 -15.41 -10.06
N LYS A 121 13.46 -16.50 -10.81
CA LYS A 121 14.43 -17.56 -10.49
C LYS A 121 15.85 -17.05 -10.77
N LEU A 122 16.69 -17.09 -9.75
CA LEU A 122 18.12 -16.81 -9.83
C LEU A 122 18.92 -18.10 -10.08
N HIS A 123 18.34 -19.25 -9.73
CA HIS A 123 18.94 -20.57 -9.93
C HIS A 123 18.00 -21.48 -10.72
N LYS A 124 18.56 -22.36 -11.57
CA LYS A 124 17.79 -23.29 -12.43
C LYS A 124 16.91 -24.26 -11.63
N ASP A 125 17.38 -24.64 -10.44
CA ASP A 125 16.69 -25.58 -9.56
C ASP A 125 15.74 -24.89 -8.57
N ALA A 126 15.62 -23.57 -8.63
CA ALA A 126 14.68 -22.84 -7.78
C ALA A 126 13.24 -23.25 -8.08
N ILE A 127 12.44 -23.42 -7.04
CA ILE A 127 11.02 -23.77 -7.13
C ILE A 127 10.22 -22.49 -6.91
N ILE A 128 9.23 -22.24 -7.79
CA ILE A 128 8.32 -21.10 -7.60
C ILE A 128 7.48 -21.36 -6.34
N PRO A 129 7.39 -20.40 -5.40
CA PRO A 129 6.58 -20.54 -4.21
C PRO A 129 5.12 -20.88 -4.52
N THR A 130 4.51 -21.75 -3.72
CA THR A 130 3.11 -22.19 -3.92
C THR A 130 2.28 -21.97 -2.66
N ARG A 131 0.98 -21.73 -2.81
CA ARG A 131 0.06 -21.78 -1.67
C ARG A 131 -0.31 -23.22 -1.35
N GLY A 132 -0.42 -23.55 -0.06
CA GLY A 132 -0.87 -24.88 0.37
C GLY A 132 -2.35 -25.15 0.09
N THR A 133 -3.17 -24.11 0.18
CA THR A 133 -4.60 -24.07 -0.16
C THR A 133 -4.93 -22.70 -0.75
N GLU A 134 -6.09 -22.57 -1.39
CA GLU A 134 -6.55 -21.31 -2.00
C GLU A 134 -6.54 -20.12 -1.02
N GLN A 135 -6.93 -20.35 0.24
CA GLN A 135 -6.98 -19.33 1.30
C GLN A 135 -5.72 -19.28 2.18
N SER A 136 -4.69 -20.08 1.88
CA SER A 136 -3.44 -20.04 2.65
C SER A 136 -2.81 -18.67 2.50
N VAL A 137 -2.49 -18.00 3.62
CA VAL A 137 -1.92 -16.64 3.61
C VAL A 137 -0.51 -16.58 3.02
N GLY A 138 0.29 -17.63 3.24
CA GLY A 138 1.68 -17.70 2.83
C GLY A 138 1.94 -18.56 1.60
N PHE A 139 3.00 -18.22 0.88
CA PHE A 139 3.58 -19.03 -0.19
C PHE A 139 4.74 -19.86 0.38
N ASP A 140 4.65 -21.19 0.30
CA ASP A 140 5.72 -22.09 0.74
C ASP A 140 7.02 -21.78 -0.02
N LEU A 141 8.12 -21.60 0.73
CA LEU A 141 9.48 -21.40 0.21
C LEU A 141 10.25 -22.71 0.25
N TYR A 142 11.06 -22.95 -0.77
CA TYR A 142 11.73 -24.23 -1.00
C TYR A 142 13.25 -24.09 -0.89
N SER A 143 13.91 -25.08 -0.27
CA SER A 143 15.38 -25.16 -0.29
C SER A 143 15.89 -25.56 -1.67
N ILE A 144 16.97 -24.93 -2.15
CA ILE A 144 17.66 -25.38 -3.37
C ILE A 144 18.79 -26.38 -3.10
N ASP A 145 19.18 -26.56 -1.84
CA ASP A 145 20.30 -27.40 -1.42
C ASP A 145 19.90 -28.35 -0.27
N ASP A 146 20.70 -29.39 -0.06
CA ASP A 146 20.62 -30.22 1.15
C ASP A 146 21.31 -29.50 2.32
N ASN A 147 20.64 -29.41 3.46
CA ASN A 147 21.11 -28.72 4.66
C ASN A 147 20.93 -29.60 5.91
N ILE A 148 21.92 -29.53 6.81
CA ILE A 148 21.88 -30.19 8.11
C ILE A 148 21.94 -29.11 9.17
N ILE A 149 20.91 -29.04 10.03
CA ILE A 149 20.87 -28.11 11.15
C ILE A 149 20.98 -28.91 12.45
N TYR A 150 22.11 -28.73 13.14
CA TYR A 150 22.38 -29.40 14.41
C TYR A 150 21.47 -28.88 15.53
N PRO A 151 21.28 -29.65 16.62
CA PRO A 151 20.58 -29.19 17.81
C PRO A 151 21.10 -27.84 18.30
N HIS A 152 20.21 -26.91 18.62
CA HIS A 152 20.51 -25.56 19.13
C HIS A 152 21.37 -24.68 18.21
N ASP A 153 21.40 -24.99 16.92
CA ASP A 153 22.16 -24.24 15.92
C ASP A 153 21.25 -23.50 14.92
N ARG A 154 21.85 -22.71 14.04
CA ARG A 154 21.19 -21.98 12.95
C ARG A 154 21.83 -22.26 11.60
N CYS A 155 21.02 -22.21 10.55
CA CYS A 155 21.48 -22.35 9.17
C CYS A 155 20.82 -21.30 8.27
N LEU A 156 21.56 -20.82 7.28
CA LEU A 156 21.04 -19.93 6.24
C LEU A 156 20.73 -20.77 4.99
N ILE A 157 19.46 -21.00 4.71
CA ILE A 157 18.99 -21.81 3.59
C ILE A 157 18.70 -20.92 2.38
N SER A 158 19.33 -21.25 1.25
CA SER A 158 19.11 -20.61 -0.05
C SER A 158 17.80 -21.07 -0.68
N THR A 159 17.10 -20.16 -1.37
CA THR A 159 15.85 -20.46 -2.11
C THR A 159 16.00 -20.32 -3.62
N GLY A 160 17.07 -19.65 -4.08
CA GLY A 160 17.33 -19.38 -5.48
C GLY A 160 16.31 -18.48 -6.17
N ILE A 161 15.49 -17.73 -5.41
CA ILE A 161 14.52 -16.77 -5.96
C ILE A 161 14.76 -15.35 -5.45
N ALA A 162 14.47 -14.38 -6.30
CA ALA A 162 14.26 -12.99 -5.93
C ALA A 162 12.79 -12.63 -6.16
N VAL A 163 12.30 -11.63 -5.43
CA VAL A 163 10.92 -11.14 -5.56
C VAL A 163 10.90 -9.64 -5.71
N GLN A 164 9.84 -9.13 -6.33
CA GLN A 164 9.44 -7.74 -6.22
C GLN A 164 8.12 -7.72 -5.46
N ILE A 165 8.18 -7.24 -4.22
CA ILE A 165 7.05 -7.12 -3.32
C ILE A 165 6.12 -6.01 -3.82
N PRO A 166 4.78 -6.17 -3.73
CA PRO A 166 3.84 -5.10 -4.03
C PRO A 166 4.08 -3.85 -3.18
N HIS A 167 3.70 -2.69 -3.71
CA HIS A 167 3.87 -1.42 -3.02
C HIS A 167 3.11 -1.39 -1.69
N PHE A 168 3.67 -0.72 -0.67
CA PHE A 168 3.13 -0.67 0.70
C PHE A 168 3.00 -2.06 1.36
N CYS A 169 3.82 -3.01 0.94
CA CYS A 169 3.93 -4.32 1.58
C CYS A 169 5.39 -4.65 1.90
N TYR A 170 5.58 -5.58 2.82
CA TYR A 170 6.86 -6.28 3.00
C TYR A 170 6.64 -7.79 2.96
N GLY A 171 7.71 -8.54 2.71
CA GLY A 171 7.71 -10.00 2.74
C GLY A 171 8.05 -10.56 4.13
N ARG A 172 7.01 -11.07 4.80
CA ARG A 172 6.97 -12.01 5.93
C ARG A 172 7.61 -13.38 5.71
N VAL A 173 8.90 -13.64 5.94
CA VAL A 173 9.38 -15.04 6.04
C VAL A 173 8.97 -15.62 7.39
N ALA A 174 8.01 -16.53 7.40
CA ALA A 174 7.36 -17.07 8.59
C ALA A 174 7.61 -18.58 8.76
N PRO A 175 7.61 -19.08 10.01
CA PRO A 175 7.71 -20.51 10.28
C PRO A 175 6.49 -21.28 9.77
N ARG A 176 6.71 -22.55 9.41
CA ARG A 176 5.63 -23.49 9.11
C ARG A 176 5.28 -24.25 10.38
N SER A 177 4.02 -24.22 10.81
CA SER A 177 3.57 -24.82 12.07
C SER A 177 3.97 -26.29 12.21
N SER A 178 3.91 -27.05 11.11
CA SER A 178 4.32 -28.45 11.08
C SER A 178 5.80 -28.66 11.39
N LEU A 179 6.69 -27.75 10.97
CA LEU A 179 8.12 -27.85 11.26
C LEU A 179 8.43 -27.41 12.69
N ALA A 180 7.75 -26.36 13.17
CA ALA A 180 7.87 -25.88 14.53
C ALA A 180 7.52 -26.97 15.55
N ILE A 181 6.36 -27.62 15.42
CA ILE A 181 5.93 -28.62 16.40
C ILE A 181 6.65 -29.97 16.27
N LYS A 182 6.96 -30.43 15.05
CA LYS A 182 7.55 -31.76 14.84
C LYS A 182 9.06 -31.79 15.02
N TYR A 183 9.74 -30.69 14.69
CA TYR A 183 11.20 -30.63 14.61
C TYR A 183 11.81 -29.49 15.44
N GLY A 184 11.01 -28.69 16.14
CA GLY A 184 11.51 -27.55 16.90
C GLY A 184 12.11 -26.45 16.03
N ILE A 185 11.64 -26.32 14.79
CA ILE A 185 12.19 -25.38 13.81
C ILE A 185 11.48 -24.03 13.87
N ASP A 186 12.26 -22.96 14.03
CA ASP A 186 11.79 -21.58 13.95
C ASP A 186 12.57 -20.78 12.90
N ILE A 187 12.03 -19.61 12.53
CA ILE A 187 12.59 -18.74 11.50
C ILE A 187 13.08 -17.43 12.11
N GLY A 188 14.34 -17.12 11.85
CA GLY A 188 14.98 -15.87 12.23
C GLY A 188 14.85 -14.77 11.19
N GLY A 189 14.90 -13.52 11.65
CA GLY A 189 14.80 -12.35 10.78
C GLY A 189 13.47 -12.36 10.02
N GLY A 190 13.53 -12.44 8.70
CA GLY A 190 12.36 -12.68 7.87
C GLY A 190 11.59 -11.44 7.46
N VAL A 191 12.18 -10.25 7.57
CA VAL A 191 11.69 -9.02 6.92
C VAL A 191 12.38 -8.90 5.56
N ILE A 192 11.61 -9.06 4.49
CA ILE A 192 12.06 -8.79 3.12
C ILE A 192 11.48 -7.44 2.70
N ASP A 193 12.35 -6.43 2.60
CA ASP A 193 11.96 -5.08 2.26
C ASP A 193 11.40 -4.96 0.83
N GLU A 194 10.55 -3.97 0.61
CA GLU A 194 9.89 -3.71 -0.67
C GLU A 194 10.90 -3.49 -1.82
N ASP A 195 12.05 -2.89 -1.52
CA ASP A 195 13.12 -2.55 -2.45
C ASP A 195 14.20 -3.64 -2.57
N TYR A 196 14.11 -4.71 -1.78
CA TYR A 196 15.05 -5.83 -1.87
C TYR A 196 14.87 -6.60 -3.18
N ARG A 197 15.97 -6.78 -3.93
CA ARG A 197 16.00 -7.53 -5.21
C ARG A 197 17.01 -8.68 -5.20
N GLY A 198 17.62 -8.94 -4.05
CA GLY A 198 18.53 -10.06 -3.86
C GLY A 198 17.77 -11.38 -3.69
N GLU A 199 18.53 -12.45 -3.43
CA GLU A 199 17.96 -13.76 -3.15
C GLU A 199 17.27 -13.78 -1.79
N ILE A 200 16.02 -14.27 -1.72
CA ILE A 200 15.40 -14.60 -0.44
C ILE A 200 16.18 -15.76 0.18
N LYS A 201 16.73 -15.55 1.37
CA LYS A 201 17.33 -16.62 2.18
C LYS A 201 16.55 -16.78 3.48
N VAL A 202 16.50 -18.02 3.96
CA VAL A 202 15.71 -18.40 5.14
C VAL A 202 16.68 -18.71 6.27
N ILE A 203 16.65 -17.92 7.34
CA ILE A 203 17.42 -18.20 8.55
C ILE A 203 16.60 -19.18 9.39
N VAL A 204 17.09 -20.41 9.53
CA VAL A 204 16.43 -21.49 10.26
C VAL A 204 17.14 -21.68 11.59
N PHE A 205 16.38 -21.69 12.69
CA PHE A 205 16.83 -22.09 14.02
C PHE A 205 16.30 -23.47 14.37
N ASN A 206 17.14 -24.32 14.94
CA ASN A 206 16.73 -25.61 15.49
C ASN A 206 16.77 -25.57 17.02
N HIS A 207 15.61 -25.47 17.66
CA HIS A 207 15.48 -25.47 19.12
C HIS A 207 15.34 -26.88 19.72
N SER A 208 15.40 -27.93 18.91
CA SER A 208 15.29 -29.30 19.38
C SER A 208 16.63 -29.89 19.80
N ASN A 209 16.56 -31.06 20.43
CA ASN A 209 17.73 -31.87 20.78
C ASN A 209 18.13 -32.87 19.67
N THR A 210 17.54 -32.78 18.48
CA THR A 210 17.80 -33.69 17.36
C THR A 210 18.25 -32.94 16.11
N ILE A 211 18.98 -33.64 15.24
CA ILE A 211 19.41 -33.06 13.95
C ILE A 211 18.18 -32.92 13.05
N TYR A 212 17.98 -31.73 12.49
CA TYR A 212 17.03 -31.52 11.41
C TYR A 212 17.75 -31.59 10.05
N ARG A 213 17.22 -32.40 9.14
CA ARG A 213 17.77 -32.57 7.78
C ARG A 213 16.76 -31.99 6.80
N CYS A 214 17.10 -30.86 6.21
CA CYS A 214 16.36 -30.28 5.11
C CYS A 214 16.95 -30.79 3.80
N LYS A 215 16.14 -31.41 2.95
CA LYS A 215 16.57 -31.81 1.62
C LYS A 215 16.30 -30.70 0.62
N LYS A 216 17.00 -30.73 -0.51
CA LYS A 216 16.65 -29.96 -1.69
C LYS A 216 15.19 -30.21 -2.07
N GLY A 217 14.44 -29.14 -2.30
CA GLY A 217 13.03 -29.17 -2.62
C GLY A 217 12.10 -29.29 -1.41
N ASP A 218 12.62 -29.38 -0.19
CA ASP A 218 11.76 -29.31 1.00
C ASP A 218 11.24 -27.88 1.21
N ARG A 219 10.01 -27.80 1.72
CA ARG A 219 9.36 -26.54 2.10
C ARG A 219 9.84 -26.10 3.48
N VAL A 220 10.68 -25.08 3.53
CA VAL A 220 11.42 -24.67 4.74
C VAL A 220 10.75 -23.55 5.53
N ALA A 221 10.06 -22.66 4.84
CA ALA A 221 9.36 -21.51 5.43
C ALA A 221 8.17 -21.14 4.54
N GLN A 222 7.46 -20.08 4.88
CA GLN A 222 6.45 -19.49 4.01
C GLN A 222 6.62 -17.98 3.94
N LEU A 223 6.45 -17.40 2.76
CA LEU A 223 6.45 -15.95 2.53
C LEU A 223 5.02 -15.42 2.62
N ILE A 224 4.77 -14.51 3.55
CA ILE A 224 3.49 -13.81 3.72
C ILE A 224 3.69 -12.37 3.25
N ILE A 225 2.82 -11.88 2.37
CA ILE A 225 2.85 -10.48 1.94
C ILE A 225 2.00 -9.69 2.93
N GLU A 226 2.65 -8.84 3.72
CA GLU A 226 2.00 -8.08 4.77
C GLU A 226 1.93 -6.60 4.41
N LYS A 227 0.71 -6.05 4.47
CA LYS A 227 0.45 -4.63 4.24
C LYS A 227 1.01 -3.81 5.38
N ILE A 228 1.69 -2.72 5.03
CA ILE A 228 2.30 -1.78 5.97
C ILE A 228 1.80 -0.36 5.71
N LYS A 229 2.01 0.51 6.69
CA LYS A 229 1.95 1.96 6.51
C LYS A 229 3.36 2.51 6.63
N GLN A 230 3.75 3.35 5.69
CA GLN A 230 4.99 4.11 5.80
C GLN A 230 4.69 5.41 6.56
N CYS A 231 5.27 5.55 7.74
CA CYS A 231 5.09 6.72 8.59
C CYS A 231 6.32 7.61 8.53
N LYS A 232 6.11 8.93 8.56
CA LYS A 232 7.18 9.89 8.88
C LYS A 232 7.41 9.88 10.39
N ILE A 233 8.68 10.01 10.79
CA ILE A 233 9.07 10.12 12.20
C ILE A 233 9.12 11.60 12.55
N GLU A 234 8.44 11.98 13.64
CA GLU A 234 8.46 13.32 14.23
C GLU A 234 8.72 13.21 15.73
N GLU A 235 9.74 13.92 16.23
CA GLU A 235 10.08 13.96 17.66
C GLU A 235 9.17 14.96 18.39
N VAL A 236 8.57 14.54 19.49
CA VAL A 236 7.64 15.37 20.30
C VAL A 236 8.06 15.38 21.77
N LYS A 237 7.68 16.44 22.49
CA LYS A 237 7.96 16.54 23.94
C LYS A 237 7.15 15.56 24.79
N GLU A 238 5.92 15.27 24.36
CA GLU A 238 4.96 14.44 25.08
C GLU A 238 4.12 13.63 24.10
N ILE A 239 3.69 12.43 24.49
CA ILE A 239 2.73 11.58 23.76
C ILE A 239 1.43 11.49 24.56
N SER A 240 0.29 11.33 23.87
CA SER A 240 -1.02 11.29 24.53
C SER A 240 -1.18 10.08 25.47
N GLU A 241 -1.81 10.29 26.62
CA GLU A 241 -2.12 9.20 27.55
C GLU A 241 -3.15 8.23 26.97
N THR A 242 -3.06 6.96 27.37
CA THR A 242 -4.05 5.92 27.04
C THR A 242 -4.40 5.12 28.30
N ILE A 243 -5.51 4.39 28.28
CA ILE A 243 -5.92 3.50 29.38
C ILE A 243 -4.82 2.48 29.72
N ARG A 244 -4.04 2.04 28.73
CA ARG A 244 -2.91 1.12 28.95
C ARG A 244 -1.71 1.84 29.58
N GLY A 245 -1.41 3.06 29.16
CA GLY A 245 -0.25 3.83 29.61
C GLY A 245 1.06 3.03 29.46
N GLU A 246 1.89 3.04 30.50
CA GLU A 246 3.20 2.37 30.53
C GLU A 246 3.12 0.85 30.80
N LYS A 247 1.93 0.28 30.95
CA LYS A 247 1.75 -1.12 31.35
C LYS A 247 2.07 -2.10 30.20
N GLY A 248 3.06 -2.96 30.41
CA GLY A 248 3.51 -4.01 29.47
C GLY A 248 3.89 -5.33 30.17
N PHE A 249 4.42 -6.29 29.41
CA PHE A 249 5.01 -7.54 29.95
C PHE A 249 4.12 -8.33 30.92
N GLY A 250 2.92 -8.71 30.48
CA GLY A 250 1.99 -9.47 31.31
C GLY A 250 1.13 -8.62 32.25
N SER A 251 1.15 -7.29 32.13
CA SER A 251 0.36 -6.36 32.95
C SER A 251 -1.17 -6.54 32.91
N THR A 252 -1.70 -7.35 31.98
CA THR A 252 -3.13 -7.70 31.86
C THR A 252 -3.45 -9.12 32.33
N GLY A 253 -2.46 -9.86 32.85
CA GLY A 253 -2.57 -11.25 33.31
C GLY A 253 -1.89 -11.48 34.66
N LYS A 254 -2.10 -12.67 35.25
CA LYS A 254 -1.39 -13.12 36.46
C LYS A 254 0.00 -13.66 36.12
#